data_AF-A0A417URJ0-F1
#
_entry.id   AF-A0A417URJ0-F1
#
_cell.length_a   1.000
_cell.length_b   1.000
_cell.length_c   1.000
_cell.angle_alpha   90.00
_cell.angle_beta   90.00
_cell.angle_gamma   90.00
#
_symmetry.space_group_name_H-M   'P 1'
#
loop_
_entity.id
_entity.type
_entity.pdbx_description
1 polymer ?
#
loop_
_entity_poly.entity_id
_entity_poly.type
_entity_poly.pdbx_seq_one_letter_code
_entity_poly.pdbx_strand_id
1 'polypeptide(L)'
;MTVWWITLFSTYFLCLFARVNGKYKYVKGERVFRANAVFAGMACAVLIFVSGFRENIGDTGTYRQIFNKLPANLFSFLKHPTIKEDTGFYAIAAVIKQYISKDSQIILLCMAIITIGLIFITYYKNTDMIEMAVFLFITSGCYLVTMNGVRQYLASAILFFCFPMIHKKQWKFYIPIVLLCSTIHQSALIFLILYFIVDQPAWGNTTKWILFVGIFLFISYPVTGPILANILGETQYGSYKEALTSSGAGANIIRVLVMAVPVVLSYMGKEFLKGKEKYYNIIVNFSVINLIAILLATKFWIYARFNMYFSLYMVVLLVWCIKYLFDERNEKIVYLMCMACYTVYYFYEMYISLGYGANYHHFIQSIGIGL
;
A
#
# COMPACT_ATOMS: atom_id res chain seq x y z
N MET A 1 18.65 -10.93 -4.44
CA MET A 1 18.24 -9.90 -5.43
C MET A 1 17.62 -10.43 -6.72
N THR A 2 18.11 -11.53 -7.29
CA THR A 2 17.63 -12.07 -8.57
C THR A 2 16.11 -12.28 -8.61
N VAL A 3 15.52 -12.82 -7.54
CA VAL A 3 14.05 -13.04 -7.44
C VAL A 3 13.28 -11.74 -7.62
N TRP A 4 13.74 -10.63 -7.07
CA TRP A 4 13.07 -9.32 -7.18
C TRP A 4 13.05 -8.80 -8.62
N TRP A 5 14.19 -8.88 -9.32
CA TRP A 5 14.29 -8.46 -10.72
C TRP A 5 13.51 -9.40 -11.66
N ILE A 6 13.55 -10.71 -11.42
CA ILE A 6 12.71 -11.68 -12.13
C ILE A 6 11.23 -11.36 -11.91
N THR A 7 10.83 -11.06 -10.68
CA THR A 7 9.44 -10.68 -10.35
C THR A 7 9.04 -9.41 -11.10
N LEU A 8 9.87 -8.36 -11.06
CA LEU A 8 9.61 -7.10 -11.75
C LEU A 8 9.47 -7.30 -13.27
N PHE A 9 10.43 -7.99 -13.88
CA PHE A 9 10.45 -8.25 -15.32
C PHE A 9 9.26 -9.13 -15.75
N SER A 10 9.11 -10.31 -15.13
CA SER A 10 8.04 -11.25 -15.49
C SER A 10 6.66 -10.64 -15.33
N THR A 11 6.38 -9.95 -14.22
CA THR A 11 5.07 -9.33 -13.97
C THR A 11 4.80 -8.16 -14.92
N TYR A 12 5.82 -7.33 -15.24
CA TYR A 12 5.68 -6.27 -16.23
C TYR A 12 5.30 -6.83 -17.60
N PHE A 13 6.04 -7.83 -18.12
CA PHE A 13 5.74 -8.40 -19.44
C PHE A 13 4.41 -9.15 -19.46
N LEU A 14 4.07 -9.90 -18.41
CA LEU A 14 2.75 -10.54 -18.30
C LEU A 14 1.62 -9.50 -18.32
N CYS A 15 1.77 -8.41 -17.57
CA CYS A 15 0.80 -7.32 -17.59
C CYS A 15 0.77 -6.56 -18.93
N LEU A 16 1.92 -6.41 -19.60
CA LEU A 16 1.99 -5.78 -20.92
C LEU A 16 1.27 -6.65 -21.95
N PHE A 17 1.50 -7.97 -21.96
CA PHE A 17 0.73 -8.91 -22.78
C PHE A 17 -0.75 -8.88 -22.42
N ALA A 18 -1.10 -8.71 -21.14
CA ALA A 18 -2.47 -8.53 -20.72
C ALA A 18 -3.10 -7.29 -21.35
N ARG A 19 -2.40 -6.14 -21.35
CA ARG A 19 -2.87 -4.90 -21.98
C ARG A 19 -2.97 -5.05 -23.50
N VAL A 20 -1.95 -5.57 -24.17
CA VAL A 20 -1.95 -5.75 -25.64
C VAL A 20 -3.09 -6.66 -26.10
N ASN A 21 -3.40 -7.71 -25.34
CA ASN A 21 -4.51 -8.62 -25.63
C ASN A 21 -5.84 -8.19 -24.97
N GLY A 22 -5.92 -6.94 -24.49
CA GLY A 22 -7.11 -6.37 -23.87
C GLY A 22 -8.19 -6.00 -24.89
N LYS A 23 -9.43 -5.87 -24.41
CA LYS A 23 -10.58 -5.49 -25.25
C LYS A 23 -11.47 -4.49 -24.51
N TYR A 24 -12.09 -3.59 -25.26
CA TYR A 24 -13.19 -2.77 -24.73
C TYR A 24 -14.42 -3.64 -24.48
N LYS A 25 -15.02 -3.49 -23.29
CA LYS A 25 -16.24 -4.18 -22.88
C LYS A 25 -17.24 -3.16 -22.33
N TYR A 26 -18.53 -3.42 -22.51
CA TYR A 26 -19.58 -2.66 -21.85
C TYR A 26 -19.85 -3.25 -20.47
N VAL A 27 -19.72 -2.45 -19.42
CA VAL A 27 -20.01 -2.85 -18.05
C VAL A 27 -20.99 -1.83 -17.47
N LYS A 28 -22.22 -2.27 -17.18
CA LYS A 28 -23.30 -1.41 -16.67
C LYS A 28 -23.53 -0.16 -17.54
N GLY A 29 -23.46 -0.31 -18.86
CA GLY A 29 -23.66 0.78 -19.83
C GLY A 29 -22.43 1.62 -20.13
N GLU A 30 -21.34 1.52 -19.36
CA GLU A 30 -20.08 2.23 -19.61
C GLU A 30 -19.15 1.39 -20.49
N ARG A 31 -18.60 1.99 -21.56
CA ARG A 31 -17.52 1.37 -22.36
C ARG A 31 -16.21 1.50 -21.60
N VAL A 32 -15.69 0.38 -21.12
CA VAL A 32 -14.44 0.32 -20.33
C VAL A 32 -13.44 -0.61 -21.00
N PHE A 33 -12.16 -0.24 -20.98
CA PHE A 33 -11.09 -1.14 -21.41
C PHE A 33 -10.85 -2.20 -20.33
N ARG A 34 -10.59 -3.44 -20.76
CA ARG A 34 -10.22 -4.56 -19.87
C ARG A 34 -9.05 -5.32 -20.47
N ALA A 35 -7.93 -5.33 -19.77
CA ALA A 35 -6.80 -6.20 -20.07
C ALA A 35 -7.22 -7.68 -20.08
N ASN A 36 -6.43 -8.55 -20.70
CA ASN A 36 -6.68 -9.98 -20.70
C ASN A 36 -6.53 -10.55 -19.27
N ALA A 37 -7.60 -11.16 -18.76
CA ALA A 37 -7.65 -11.64 -17.38
C ALA A 37 -6.69 -12.81 -17.09
N VAL A 38 -6.34 -13.62 -18.09
CA VAL A 38 -5.44 -14.77 -17.92
C VAL A 38 -4.02 -14.28 -17.65
N PHE A 39 -3.47 -13.44 -18.54
CA PHE A 39 -2.14 -12.88 -18.36
C PHE A 39 -2.04 -12.00 -17.11
N ALA A 40 -3.08 -11.20 -16.82
CA ALA A 40 -3.14 -10.42 -15.59
C ALA A 40 -3.19 -11.32 -14.33
N GLY A 41 -3.96 -12.42 -14.38
CA GLY A 41 -4.02 -13.42 -13.31
C GLY A 41 -2.68 -14.11 -13.07
N MET A 42 -1.93 -14.43 -14.14
CA MET A 42 -0.57 -14.98 -14.03
C MET A 42 0.38 -13.99 -13.35
N ALA A 43 0.34 -12.71 -13.71
CA ALA A 43 1.17 -11.69 -13.05
C ALA A 43 0.83 -11.57 -11.55
N CYS A 44 -0.46 -11.58 -11.21
CA CYS A 44 -0.91 -11.59 -9.82
C CYS A 44 -0.40 -12.85 -9.07
N ALA A 45 -0.48 -14.02 -9.71
CA ALA A 45 0.01 -15.27 -9.14
C ALA A 45 1.52 -15.24 -8.86
N VAL A 46 2.33 -14.65 -9.75
CA VAL A 46 3.77 -14.46 -9.53
C VAL A 46 4.04 -13.60 -8.29
N LEU A 47 3.33 -12.47 -8.14
CA LEU A 47 3.46 -11.61 -6.95
C LEU A 47 3.03 -12.34 -5.67
N ILE A 48 1.90 -13.05 -5.71
CA ILE A 48 1.42 -13.84 -4.58
C ILE A 48 2.42 -14.92 -4.21
N PHE A 49 2.99 -15.61 -5.19
CA PHE A 49 3.95 -16.68 -4.98
C PHE A 49 5.21 -16.16 -4.30
N VAL A 50 5.82 -15.10 -4.84
CA VAL A 50 7.06 -14.54 -4.30
C VAL A 50 6.86 -13.99 -2.88
N SER A 51 5.73 -13.32 -2.62
CA SER A 51 5.41 -12.82 -1.28
C SER A 51 5.02 -13.93 -0.31
N GLY A 52 4.22 -14.89 -0.77
CA GLY A 52 3.66 -15.98 0.04
C GLY A 52 4.69 -17.01 0.46
N PHE A 53 5.72 -17.24 -0.37
CA PHE A 53 6.80 -18.20 -0.13
C PHE A 53 8.12 -17.56 0.33
N ARG A 54 8.06 -16.33 0.84
CA ARG A 54 9.22 -15.63 1.39
C ARG A 54 9.69 -16.21 2.73
N GLU A 55 10.96 -15.96 3.05
CA GLU A 55 11.56 -16.35 4.34
C GLU A 55 12.17 -15.18 5.13
N ASN A 56 13.05 -14.38 4.52
CA ASN A 56 13.88 -13.42 5.26
C ASN A 56 13.57 -11.94 4.97
N ILE A 57 12.36 -11.60 4.50
CA ILE A 57 11.96 -10.20 4.23
C ILE A 57 11.17 -9.62 5.39
N GLY A 58 11.56 -8.44 5.85
CA GLY A 58 10.73 -7.64 6.74
C GLY A 58 10.36 -8.36 8.02
N ASP A 59 9.11 -8.21 8.45
CA ASP A 59 8.61 -8.76 9.71
C ASP A 59 8.23 -10.25 9.58
N THR A 60 8.74 -10.98 8.58
CA THR A 60 8.39 -12.39 8.33
C THR A 60 8.64 -13.28 9.54
N GLY A 61 9.79 -13.16 10.19
CA GLY A 61 10.12 -13.92 11.40
C GLY A 61 9.10 -13.67 12.53
N THR A 62 8.73 -12.40 12.74
CA THR A 62 7.74 -11.98 13.73
C THR A 62 6.39 -12.65 13.47
N TYR A 63 5.89 -12.62 12.24
CA TYR A 63 4.60 -13.22 11.90
C TYR A 63 4.60 -14.75 12.01
N ARG A 64 5.70 -15.42 11.66
CA ARG A 64 5.85 -16.87 11.89
C ARG A 64 5.85 -17.20 13.38
N GLN A 65 6.58 -16.44 14.20
CA GLN A 65 6.61 -16.63 15.64
C GLN A 65 5.24 -16.42 16.28
N ILE A 66 4.52 -15.36 15.88
CA ILE A 66 3.13 -15.13 16.31
C ILE A 66 2.27 -16.35 15.98
N PHE A 67 2.33 -16.83 14.75
CA PHE A 67 1.53 -17.98 14.31
C PHE A 67 1.88 -19.26 15.07
N ASN A 68 3.17 -19.52 15.29
CA ASN A 68 3.63 -20.71 16.02
C ASN A 68 3.21 -20.69 17.49
N LYS A 69 3.24 -19.52 18.14
CA LYS A 69 2.82 -19.34 19.55
C LYS A 69 1.30 -19.36 19.76
N LEU A 70 0.49 -19.15 18.72
CA LEU A 70 -0.96 -19.15 18.85
C LEU A 70 -1.52 -20.52 19.27
N PRO A 71 -2.44 -20.60 20.25
CA PRO A 71 -3.13 -21.85 20.54
C PRO A 71 -3.98 -22.28 19.35
N ALA A 72 -4.09 -23.58 19.09
CA ALA A 72 -4.87 -24.11 17.97
C ALA A 72 -6.40 -24.08 18.21
N ASN A 73 -6.86 -23.71 19.41
CA ASN A 73 -8.27 -23.67 19.77
C ASN A 73 -8.75 -22.20 19.90
N LEU A 74 -9.72 -21.82 19.07
CA LEU A 74 -10.34 -20.49 19.05
C LEU A 74 -10.99 -20.07 20.39
N PHE A 75 -11.49 -21.03 21.18
CA PHE A 75 -12.07 -20.73 22.51
C PHE A 75 -11.01 -20.42 23.57
N SER A 76 -9.81 -21.02 23.45
CA SER A 76 -8.67 -20.70 24.29
C SER A 76 -8.08 -19.32 23.93
N PHE A 77 -8.28 -18.87 22.69
CA PHE A 77 -7.90 -17.55 22.19
C PHE A 77 -8.70 -16.40 22.82
N LEU A 78 -10.02 -16.54 23.01
CA LEU A 78 -10.86 -15.49 23.63
C LEU A 78 -10.52 -15.19 25.10
N LYS A 79 -9.78 -16.08 25.78
CA LYS A 79 -9.42 -15.98 27.19
C LYS A 79 -7.96 -15.59 27.43
N HIS A 80 -7.17 -15.33 26.38
CA HIS A 80 -5.73 -15.10 26.53
C HIS A 80 -5.40 -13.63 26.90
N PRO A 81 -4.69 -13.37 28.02
CA PRO A 81 -4.53 -12.02 28.60
C PRO A 81 -3.59 -11.06 27.84
N THR A 82 -2.84 -11.53 26.84
CA THR A 82 -1.92 -10.69 26.03
C THR A 82 -2.55 -10.05 24.79
N ILE A 83 -3.85 -10.27 24.54
CA ILE A 83 -4.53 -9.75 23.36
C ILE A 83 -5.21 -8.41 23.68
N LYS A 84 -4.42 -7.36 23.94
CA LYS A 84 -4.97 -5.99 24.09
C LYS A 84 -5.07 -5.24 22.75
N GLU A 85 -4.31 -5.64 21.72
CA GLU A 85 -4.23 -4.93 20.43
C GLU A 85 -4.37 -5.90 19.23
N ASP A 86 -4.99 -5.43 18.14
CA ASP A 86 -5.17 -6.13 16.85
C ASP A 86 -5.85 -7.52 16.91
N THR A 87 -6.87 -7.67 17.76
CA THR A 87 -7.63 -8.91 17.99
C THR A 87 -8.10 -9.60 16.70
N GLY A 88 -8.48 -8.84 15.68
CA GLY A 88 -8.96 -9.34 14.39
C GLY A 88 -7.88 -10.05 13.58
N PHE A 89 -6.63 -9.55 13.59
CA PHE A 89 -5.52 -10.24 12.92
C PHE A 89 -5.24 -11.60 13.58
N TYR A 90 -5.20 -11.63 14.91
CA TYR A 90 -4.98 -12.88 15.62
C TYR A 90 -6.14 -13.88 15.44
N ALA A 91 -7.38 -13.40 15.34
CA ALA A 91 -8.52 -14.25 15.00
C ALA A 91 -8.36 -14.89 13.62
N ILE A 92 -7.94 -14.12 12.61
CA ILE A 92 -7.63 -14.64 11.26
C ILE A 92 -6.52 -15.71 11.34
N ALA A 93 -5.43 -15.42 12.07
CA ALA A 93 -4.33 -16.35 12.23
C ALA A 93 -4.76 -17.64 12.97
N ALA A 94 -5.60 -17.54 14.00
CA ALA A 94 -6.14 -18.70 14.72
C ALA A 94 -7.03 -19.58 13.82
N VAL A 95 -7.90 -18.97 13.01
CA VAL A 95 -8.73 -19.70 12.03
C VAL A 95 -7.86 -20.46 11.02
N ILE A 96 -6.83 -19.80 10.47
CA ILE A 96 -5.89 -20.44 9.55
C ILE A 96 -5.18 -21.62 10.23
N LYS A 97 -4.74 -21.43 11.48
CA LYS A 97 -4.05 -22.48 12.24
C LYS A 97 -4.93 -23.69 12.55
N GLN A 98 -6.19 -23.44 12.88
CA GLN A 98 -7.15 -24.47 13.27
C GLN A 98 -7.68 -25.26 12.08
N TYR A 99 -7.99 -24.60 10.97
CA TYR A 99 -8.75 -25.20 9.86
C TYR A 99 -7.94 -25.42 8.57
N ILE A 100 -6.79 -24.75 8.40
CA ILE A 100 -6.02 -24.82 7.14
C ILE A 100 -4.71 -25.57 7.36
N SER A 101 -3.82 -25.06 8.22
CA SER A 101 -2.52 -25.71 8.47
C SER A 101 -1.85 -25.15 9.71
N LYS A 102 -1.04 -25.97 10.38
CA LYS A 102 -0.17 -25.55 11.48
C LYS A 102 1.18 -24.99 11.01
N ASP A 103 1.49 -25.05 9.72
CA ASP A 103 2.71 -24.51 9.15
C ASP A 103 2.65 -22.97 9.05
N SER A 104 3.64 -22.31 9.64
CA SER A 104 3.85 -20.86 9.58
C SER A 104 4.05 -20.28 8.16
N GLN A 105 4.39 -21.11 7.16
CA GLN A 105 4.43 -20.66 5.77
C GLN A 105 3.02 -20.30 5.27
N ILE A 106 2.00 -21.04 5.71
CA ILE A 106 0.63 -20.92 5.19
C ILE A 106 -0.01 -19.61 5.59
N ILE A 107 0.28 -19.07 6.79
CA ILE A 107 -0.20 -17.73 7.16
C ILE A 107 0.36 -16.66 6.22
N LEU A 108 1.62 -16.76 5.81
CA LEU A 108 2.24 -15.81 4.88
C LEU A 108 1.59 -15.89 3.50
N LEU A 109 1.33 -17.11 3.01
CA LEU A 109 0.65 -17.35 1.74
C LEU A 109 -0.79 -16.82 1.76
N CYS A 110 -1.56 -17.11 2.80
CA CYS A 110 -2.93 -16.59 2.95
C CYS A 110 -2.94 -15.05 2.98
N MET A 111 -2.03 -14.42 3.75
CA MET A 111 -1.94 -12.96 3.81
C MET A 111 -1.53 -12.37 2.45
N ALA A 112 -0.62 -13.02 1.73
CA ALA A 112 -0.19 -12.61 0.38
C ALA A 112 -1.36 -12.69 -0.61
N ILE A 113 -2.10 -13.81 -0.64
CA ILE A 113 -3.27 -14.00 -1.52
C ILE A 113 -4.28 -12.88 -1.31
N ILE A 114 -4.66 -12.61 -0.06
CA ILE A 114 -5.69 -11.60 0.25
C ILE A 114 -5.17 -10.20 -0.08
N THR A 115 -3.99 -9.84 0.44
CA THR A 115 -3.45 -8.48 0.31
C THR A 115 -3.14 -8.13 -1.14
N ILE A 116 -2.32 -8.95 -1.81
CA ILE A 116 -1.90 -8.69 -3.20
C ILE A 116 -3.08 -8.88 -4.15
N GLY A 117 -3.92 -9.90 -3.92
CA GLY A 117 -5.11 -10.12 -4.75
C GLY A 117 -6.04 -8.92 -4.76
N LEU A 118 -6.36 -8.35 -3.59
CA LEU A 118 -7.22 -7.17 -3.48
C LEU A 118 -6.59 -5.93 -4.14
N ILE A 119 -5.30 -5.70 -3.92
CA ILE A 119 -4.56 -4.58 -4.56
C ILE A 119 -4.58 -4.75 -6.08
N PHE A 120 -4.21 -5.92 -6.59
CA PHE A 120 -4.11 -6.20 -8.01
C PHE A 120 -5.46 -6.09 -8.71
N ILE A 121 -6.53 -6.63 -8.12
CA ILE A 121 -7.89 -6.49 -8.64
C ILE A 121 -8.29 -5.02 -8.69
N THR A 122 -7.89 -4.22 -7.70
CA THR A 122 -8.18 -2.78 -7.67
C THR A 122 -7.46 -2.05 -8.79
N TYR A 123 -6.18 -2.33 -9.04
CA TYR A 123 -5.47 -1.78 -10.19
C TYR A 123 -6.11 -2.23 -11.51
N TYR A 124 -6.30 -3.53 -11.71
CA TYR A 124 -6.94 -4.08 -12.91
C TYR A 124 -8.32 -3.47 -13.19
N LYS A 125 -9.04 -3.04 -12.16
CA LYS A 125 -10.36 -2.41 -12.31
C LYS A 125 -10.32 -0.93 -12.66
N ASN A 126 -9.27 -0.20 -12.25
CA ASN A 126 -9.21 1.26 -12.23
C ASN A 126 -8.09 1.86 -13.10
N THR A 127 -7.32 1.05 -13.83
CA THR A 127 -6.34 1.52 -14.82
C THR A 127 -6.37 0.69 -16.09
N ASP A 128 -6.13 1.35 -17.22
CA ASP A 128 -5.95 0.71 -18.53
C ASP A 128 -4.49 0.30 -18.79
N MET A 129 -3.55 0.84 -18.01
CA MET A 129 -2.11 0.58 -18.09
C MET A 129 -1.69 -0.28 -16.89
N ILE A 130 -2.19 -1.52 -16.86
CA ILE A 130 -1.99 -2.43 -15.73
C ILE A 130 -0.51 -2.76 -15.52
N GLU A 131 0.26 -2.86 -16.60
CA GLU A 131 1.72 -3.04 -16.56
C GLU A 131 2.43 -1.89 -15.88
N MET A 132 1.99 -0.65 -16.11
CA MET A 132 2.60 0.51 -15.47
C MET A 132 2.22 0.59 -14.00
N ALA A 133 0.96 0.28 -13.65
CA ALA A 133 0.54 0.22 -12.26
C ALA A 133 1.31 -0.86 -11.47
N VAL A 134 1.47 -2.06 -12.02
CA VAL A 134 2.22 -3.14 -11.35
C VAL A 134 3.71 -2.82 -11.28
N PHE A 135 4.30 -2.28 -12.35
CA PHE A 135 5.67 -1.81 -12.35
C PHE A 135 5.92 -0.77 -11.25
N LEU A 136 5.06 0.27 -11.18
CA LEU A 136 5.15 1.31 -10.15
C LEU A 136 4.89 0.76 -8.75
N PHE A 137 3.95 -0.17 -8.59
CA PHE A 137 3.67 -0.83 -7.31
C PHE A 137 4.91 -1.56 -6.76
N ILE A 138 5.70 -2.19 -7.63
CA ILE A 138 6.95 -2.85 -7.22
C ILE A 138 8.04 -1.81 -6.97
N THR A 139 8.30 -0.94 -7.96
CA THR A 139 9.45 -0.03 -7.97
C THR A 139 9.34 1.13 -6.98
N SER A 140 8.13 1.55 -6.60
CA SER A 140 7.92 2.50 -5.51
C SER A 140 8.11 1.91 -4.10
N GLY A 141 8.31 0.59 -4.01
CA GLY A 141 8.47 -0.14 -2.74
C GLY A 141 7.16 -0.62 -2.11
N CYS A 142 5.99 -0.28 -2.66
CA CYS A 142 4.69 -0.70 -2.11
C CYS A 142 4.58 -2.23 -2.00
N TYR A 143 5.03 -2.97 -3.02
CA TYR A 143 5.05 -4.43 -3.00
C TYR A 143 5.89 -4.99 -1.85
N LEU A 144 7.07 -4.41 -1.60
CA LEU A 144 7.95 -4.80 -0.51
C LEU A 144 7.30 -4.54 0.86
N VAL A 145 6.66 -3.39 1.00
CA VAL A 145 6.04 -2.98 2.25
C VAL A 145 4.84 -3.89 2.62
N THR A 146 4.21 -4.56 1.65
CA THR A 146 3.20 -5.61 1.93
C THR A 146 3.74 -6.74 2.81
N MET A 147 5.05 -6.99 2.77
CA MET A 147 5.73 -8.05 3.53
C MET A 147 6.30 -7.54 4.86
N ASN A 148 6.54 -6.23 4.99
CA ASN A 148 7.00 -5.61 6.24
C ASN A 148 5.81 -5.33 7.17
N GLY A 149 4.78 -4.62 6.70
CA GLY A 149 3.66 -4.19 7.53
C GLY A 149 2.40 -5.04 7.37
N VAL A 150 2.49 -6.38 7.42
CA VAL A 150 1.42 -7.30 6.95
C VAL A 150 0.02 -6.94 7.51
N ARG A 151 -0.11 -6.69 8.81
CA ARG A 151 -1.39 -6.29 9.44
C ARG A 151 -1.98 -5.03 8.82
N GLN A 152 -1.15 -3.99 8.78
CA GLN A 152 -1.55 -2.68 8.31
C GLN A 152 -1.81 -2.66 6.80
N TYR A 153 -0.99 -3.37 6.03
CA TYR A 153 -1.14 -3.47 4.59
C TYR A 153 -2.32 -4.35 4.19
N LEU A 154 -2.68 -5.37 4.99
CA LEU A 154 -3.93 -6.12 4.83
C LEU A 154 -5.15 -5.20 4.99
N ALA A 155 -5.18 -4.40 6.06
CA ALA A 155 -6.24 -3.41 6.26
C ALA A 155 -6.26 -2.38 5.12
N SER A 156 -5.09 -1.90 4.68
CA SER A 156 -4.95 -1.00 3.54
C SER A 156 -5.49 -1.61 2.24
N ALA A 157 -5.18 -2.87 1.94
CA ALA A 157 -5.64 -3.55 0.73
C ALA A 157 -7.16 -3.71 0.70
N ILE A 158 -7.78 -4.04 1.84
CA ILE A 158 -9.24 -4.12 1.98
C ILE A 158 -9.89 -2.75 1.75
N LEU A 159 -9.37 -1.70 2.40
CA LEU A 159 -9.91 -0.34 2.27
C LEU A 159 -9.68 0.24 0.87
N PHE A 160 -8.54 -0.06 0.25
CA PHE A 160 -8.28 0.27 -1.15
C PHE A 160 -9.26 -0.43 -2.07
N PHE A 161 -9.48 -1.73 -1.92
CA PHE A 161 -10.48 -2.43 -2.72
C PHE A 161 -11.90 -1.87 -2.57
N CYS A 162 -12.25 -1.40 -1.37
CA CYS A 162 -13.54 -0.84 -1.05
C CYS A 162 -13.67 0.68 -1.32
N PHE A 163 -12.60 1.38 -1.73
CA PHE A 163 -12.62 2.84 -1.95
C PHE A 163 -13.75 3.30 -2.89
N PRO A 164 -14.18 2.54 -3.93
CA PRO A 164 -15.31 2.95 -4.78
C PRO A 164 -16.62 3.17 -4.03
N MET A 165 -16.79 2.60 -2.83
CA MET A 165 -17.96 2.83 -1.97
C MET A 165 -18.00 4.27 -1.43
N ILE A 166 -16.85 4.93 -1.28
CA ILE A 166 -16.74 6.34 -0.87
C ILE A 166 -17.43 7.24 -1.91
N HIS A 167 -17.11 7.02 -3.18
CA HIS A 167 -17.70 7.76 -4.30
C HIS A 167 -19.21 7.52 -4.40
N LYS A 168 -19.64 6.27 -4.23
CA LYS A 168 -21.06 5.86 -4.28
C LYS A 168 -21.85 6.23 -3.02
N LYS A 169 -21.23 6.89 -2.04
CA LYS A 169 -21.84 7.26 -0.75
C LYS A 169 -22.44 6.08 0.03
N GLN A 170 -21.85 4.90 -0.09
CA GLN A 170 -22.31 3.65 0.53
C GLN A 170 -21.80 3.48 1.98
N TRP A 171 -22.04 4.49 2.83
CA TRP A 171 -21.50 4.54 4.20
C TRP A 171 -21.95 3.36 5.08
N LYS A 172 -23.18 2.86 4.88
CA LYS A 172 -23.74 1.72 5.61
C LYS A 172 -22.93 0.44 5.45
N PHE A 173 -22.23 0.28 4.32
CA PHE A 173 -21.34 -0.86 4.07
C PHE A 173 -19.89 -0.51 4.36
N TYR A 174 -19.47 0.72 4.02
CA TYR A 174 -18.09 1.14 4.19
C TYR A 174 -17.67 1.25 5.66
N ILE A 175 -18.52 1.84 6.53
CA ILE A 175 -18.20 2.02 7.95
C ILE A 175 -17.98 0.68 8.68
N PRO A 176 -18.87 -0.32 8.57
CA PRO A 176 -18.59 -1.65 9.15
C PRO A 176 -17.30 -2.29 8.65
N ILE A 177 -16.94 -2.10 7.38
CA ILE A 177 -15.66 -2.58 6.84
C ILE A 177 -14.47 -1.87 7.50
N VAL A 178 -14.56 -0.54 7.70
CA VAL A 178 -13.52 0.22 8.43
C VAL A 178 -13.39 -0.27 9.87
N LEU A 179 -14.51 -0.51 10.56
CA LEU A 179 -14.50 -1.03 11.92
C LEU A 179 -13.89 -2.44 11.97
N LEU A 180 -14.21 -3.32 11.02
CA LEU A 180 -13.55 -4.63 10.92
C LEU A 180 -12.04 -4.48 10.66
N CYS A 181 -11.64 -3.61 9.74
CA CYS A 181 -10.23 -3.32 9.48
C CYS A 181 -9.51 -2.74 10.71
N SER A 182 -10.20 -1.99 11.57
CA SER A 182 -9.64 -1.46 12.82
C SER A 182 -9.32 -2.56 13.84
N THR A 183 -10.01 -3.70 13.77
CA THR A 183 -9.65 -4.88 14.58
C THR A 183 -8.40 -5.59 14.06
N ILE A 184 -8.05 -5.43 12.77
CA ILE A 184 -6.80 -5.95 12.19
C ILE A 184 -5.63 -5.00 12.49
N HIS A 185 -5.87 -3.69 12.38
CA HIS A 185 -4.91 -2.65 12.72
C HIS A 185 -5.61 -1.34 13.08
N GLN A 186 -5.44 -0.88 14.32
CA GLN A 186 -6.21 0.23 14.90
C GLN A 186 -6.19 1.52 14.06
N SER A 187 -5.07 1.85 13.40
CA SER A 187 -4.95 3.08 12.60
C SER A 187 -5.93 3.16 11.41
N ALA A 188 -6.61 2.06 11.05
CA ALA A 188 -7.65 2.08 10.02
C ALA A 188 -8.82 3.01 10.37
N LEU A 189 -9.04 3.32 11.67
CA LEU A 189 -10.11 4.22 12.12
C LEU A 189 -10.06 5.62 11.48
N ILE A 190 -8.88 6.07 11.02
CA ILE A 190 -8.76 7.34 10.29
C ILE A 190 -9.69 7.41 9.07
N PHE A 191 -10.01 6.26 8.46
CA PHE A 191 -10.90 6.19 7.31
C PHE A 191 -12.37 6.52 7.62
N LEU A 192 -12.78 6.52 8.90
CA LEU A 192 -14.12 7.01 9.28
C LEU A 192 -14.26 8.49 8.99
N ILE A 193 -13.23 9.28 9.30
CA ILE A 193 -13.20 10.72 9.01
C ILE A 193 -12.97 10.95 7.52
N LEU A 194 -11.99 10.26 6.95
CA LEU A 194 -11.61 10.45 5.54
C LEU A 194 -12.75 10.12 4.57
N TYR A 195 -13.63 9.17 4.90
CA TYR A 195 -14.81 8.83 4.10
C TYR A 195 -15.64 10.08 3.69
N PHE A 196 -15.81 11.04 4.60
CA PHE A 196 -16.63 12.24 4.34
C PHE A 196 -15.88 13.37 3.64
N ILE A 197 -14.55 13.29 3.57
CA ILE A 197 -13.68 14.40 3.17
C ILE A 197 -13.03 14.14 1.80
N VAL A 198 -12.60 12.92 1.50
CA VAL A 198 -11.68 12.67 0.37
C VAL A 198 -12.32 12.69 -1.01
N ASP A 199 -13.64 12.62 -1.12
CA ASP A 199 -14.34 12.71 -2.42
C ASP A 199 -14.74 14.16 -2.78
N GLN A 200 -14.24 15.15 -2.05
CA GLN A 200 -14.38 16.57 -2.40
C GLN A 200 -13.50 16.93 -3.61
N PRO A 201 -13.85 17.98 -4.39
CA PRO A 201 -13.12 18.33 -5.61
C PRO A 201 -11.61 18.42 -5.41
N ALA A 202 -10.86 17.66 -6.22
CA ALA A 202 -9.39 17.71 -6.23
C ALA A 202 -8.90 19.15 -6.44
N TRP A 203 -7.92 19.58 -5.64
CA TRP A 203 -7.36 20.93 -5.63
C TRP A 203 -8.33 22.04 -5.20
N GLY A 204 -9.51 21.67 -4.71
CA GLY A 204 -10.46 22.57 -4.06
C GLY A 204 -10.05 22.91 -2.62
N ASN A 205 -11.00 23.45 -1.85
CA ASN A 205 -10.76 23.88 -0.47
C ASN A 205 -10.28 22.72 0.42
N THR A 206 -10.84 21.53 0.25
CA THR A 206 -10.47 20.35 1.04
C THR A 206 -9.02 19.94 0.81
N THR A 207 -8.56 19.84 -0.44
CA THR A 207 -7.16 19.50 -0.74
C THR A 207 -6.20 20.54 -0.15
N LYS A 208 -6.55 21.83 -0.26
CA LYS A 208 -5.76 22.93 0.33
C LYS A 208 -5.72 22.85 1.85
N TRP A 209 -6.84 22.52 2.50
CA TRP A 209 -6.90 22.30 3.94
C TRP A 209 -6.07 21.10 4.38
N ILE A 210 -6.13 19.98 3.65
CA ILE A 210 -5.28 18.80 3.91
C ILE A 210 -3.80 19.21 3.85
N LEU A 211 -3.38 19.94 2.80
CA LEU A 211 -2.02 20.46 2.66
C LEU A 211 -1.64 21.39 3.81
N PHE A 212 -2.49 22.36 4.13
CA PHE A 212 -2.25 23.30 5.21
C PHE A 212 -2.05 22.59 6.56
N VAL A 213 -2.96 21.68 6.93
CA VAL A 213 -2.86 20.90 8.17
C VAL A 213 -1.59 20.04 8.16
N GLY A 214 -1.28 19.38 7.04
CA GLY A 214 -0.07 18.56 6.92
C GLY A 214 1.22 19.34 7.10
N ILE A 215 1.34 20.50 6.44
CA ILE A 215 2.50 21.40 6.54
C ILE A 215 2.58 22.02 7.93
N PHE A 216 1.46 22.46 8.48
CA PHE A 216 1.39 22.98 9.84
C PHE A 216 1.85 21.95 10.87
N LEU A 217 1.38 20.70 10.76
CA LEU A 217 1.87 19.60 11.59
C LEU A 217 3.38 19.42 11.41
N PHE A 218 3.89 19.38 10.17
CA PHE A 218 5.33 19.20 9.92
C PHE A 218 6.20 20.30 10.55
N ILE A 219 5.76 21.56 10.50
CA ILE A 219 6.49 22.71 11.05
C ILE A 219 6.34 22.80 12.57
N SER A 220 5.15 22.53 13.12
CA SER A 220 4.87 22.68 14.55
C SER A 220 5.36 21.49 15.38
N TYR A 221 5.49 20.30 14.79
CA TYR A 221 5.81 19.07 15.50
C TYR A 221 7.14 19.10 16.29
N PRO A 222 8.25 19.70 15.82
CA PRO A 222 9.47 19.83 16.63
C PRO A 222 9.21 20.46 18.02
N VAL A 223 8.16 21.28 18.15
CA VAL A 223 7.73 21.90 19.40
C VAL A 223 6.60 21.10 20.07
N THR A 224 5.58 20.70 19.32
CA THR A 224 4.39 20.03 19.89
C THR A 224 4.62 18.56 20.24
N GLY A 225 5.52 17.88 19.54
CA GLY A 225 5.87 16.47 19.75
C GLY A 225 6.43 16.17 21.15
N PRO A 226 7.48 16.88 21.61
CA PRO A 226 8.00 16.72 22.97
C PRO A 226 6.95 17.03 24.06
N ILE A 227 6.11 18.05 23.84
CA ILE A 227 5.02 18.42 24.75
C ILE A 227 3.99 17.28 24.84
N LEU A 228 3.54 16.77 23.70
CA LEU A 228 2.61 15.64 23.63
C LEU A 228 3.20 14.36 24.24
N ALA A 229 4.49 14.08 23.98
CA ALA A 229 5.16 12.91 24.52
C ALA A 229 5.31 12.98 26.05
N ASN A 230 5.53 14.17 26.61
CA ASN A 230 5.58 14.37 28.06
C ASN A 230 4.19 14.19 28.69
N ILE A 231 3.15 14.79 28.09
CA ILE A 231 1.76 14.63 28.57
C ILE A 231 1.32 13.17 28.50
N LEU A 232 1.59 12.47 27.38
CA LEU A 232 1.19 11.08 27.20
C LEU A 232 2.04 10.11 28.03
N GLY A 233 3.28 10.47 28.32
CA GLY A 233 4.22 9.68 29.11
C GLY A 233 3.73 9.34 30.52
N GLU A 234 2.90 10.20 31.10
CA GLU A 234 2.31 10.02 32.44
C GLU A 234 0.95 9.29 32.40
N THR A 235 0.48 8.90 31.21
CA THR A 235 -0.81 8.24 31.02
C THR A 235 -0.66 6.78 30.62
N GLN A 236 -1.79 6.06 30.54
CA GLN A 236 -1.89 4.73 29.94
C GLN A 236 -1.37 4.64 28.49
N TYR A 237 -1.12 5.78 27.83
CA TYR A 237 -0.53 5.89 26.50
C TYR A 237 1.00 6.08 26.51
N GLY A 238 1.67 5.86 27.65
CA GLY A 238 3.11 6.04 27.79
C GLY A 238 3.96 5.23 26.81
N SER A 239 3.45 4.12 26.27
CA SER A 239 4.11 3.37 25.17
C SER A 239 4.28 4.18 23.88
N TYR A 240 3.43 5.18 23.64
CA TYR A 240 3.57 6.10 22.51
C TYR A 240 4.68 7.13 22.73
N LYS A 241 5.13 7.35 23.97
CA LYS A 241 6.23 8.28 24.27
C LYS A 241 7.48 7.90 23.48
N GLU A 242 7.89 6.62 23.52
CA GLU A 242 9.03 6.14 22.74
C GLU A 242 8.80 6.28 21.23
N ALA A 243 7.58 6.08 20.73
CA ALA A 243 7.27 6.30 19.30
C ALA A 243 7.33 7.79 18.89
N LEU A 244 7.06 8.71 19.82
CA LEU A 244 7.04 10.17 19.60
C LEU A 244 8.41 10.83 19.86
N THR A 245 9.28 10.20 20.67
CA THR A 245 10.61 10.72 21.03
C THR A 245 11.78 9.97 20.39
N SER A 246 11.58 8.73 19.93
CA SER A 246 12.61 8.01 19.17
C SER A 246 12.76 8.65 17.79
N SER A 247 13.90 9.31 17.58
CA SER A 247 14.41 9.69 16.27
C SER A 247 14.87 8.45 15.49
N GLY A 248 14.02 7.41 15.39
CA GLY A 248 14.27 6.29 14.49
C GLY A 248 14.52 6.81 13.07
N ALA A 249 15.33 6.09 12.29
CA ALA A 249 15.68 6.47 10.91
C ALA A 249 14.41 6.78 10.11
N GLY A 250 14.11 8.08 9.97
CA GLY A 250 12.93 8.57 9.29
C GLY A 250 12.94 8.19 7.82
N ALA A 251 11.83 8.44 7.14
CA ALA A 251 11.77 8.25 5.70
C ALA A 251 12.87 9.06 4.99
N ASN A 252 13.51 8.45 3.99
CA ASN A 252 14.50 9.12 3.17
C ASN A 252 13.86 10.25 2.36
N ILE A 253 14.53 11.42 2.26
CA ILE A 253 14.04 12.56 1.48
C ILE A 253 13.81 12.22 0.00
N ILE A 254 14.60 11.31 -0.57
CA ILE A 254 14.42 10.83 -1.95
C ILE A 254 13.05 10.19 -2.12
N ARG A 255 12.58 9.42 -1.13
CA ARG A 255 11.24 8.81 -1.15
C ARG A 255 10.14 9.87 -1.15
N VAL A 256 10.33 10.97 -0.40
CA VAL A 256 9.39 12.12 -0.42
C VAL A 256 9.33 12.74 -1.81
N LEU A 257 10.49 13.00 -2.44
CA LEU A 257 10.56 13.57 -3.78
C LEU A 257 9.87 12.67 -4.82
N VAL A 258 10.11 11.36 -4.77
CA VAL A 258 9.46 10.39 -5.67
C VAL A 258 7.95 10.36 -5.45
N MET A 259 7.48 10.37 -4.20
CA MET A 259 6.04 10.42 -3.89
C MET A 259 5.39 11.77 -4.23
N ALA A 260 6.18 12.85 -4.35
CA ALA A 260 5.68 14.17 -4.73
C ALA A 260 5.38 14.28 -6.23
N VAL A 261 6.09 13.54 -7.10
CA VAL A 261 5.94 13.61 -8.56
C VAL A 261 4.47 13.55 -9.04
N PRO A 262 3.66 12.52 -8.72
CA PRO A 262 2.28 12.47 -9.19
C PRO A 262 1.38 13.56 -8.59
N VAL A 263 1.67 14.02 -7.37
CA VAL A 263 0.93 15.12 -6.74
C VAL A 263 1.22 16.44 -7.46
N VAL A 264 2.48 16.72 -7.79
CA VAL A 264 2.88 17.92 -8.54
C VAL A 264 2.32 17.88 -9.96
N LEU A 265 2.47 16.75 -10.67
CA LEU A 265 1.94 16.60 -12.03
C LEU A 265 0.42 16.78 -12.06
N SER A 266 -0.31 16.21 -11.09
CA SER A 266 -1.76 16.37 -11.03
C SER A 266 -2.21 17.77 -10.63
N TYR A 267 -1.39 18.56 -9.93
CA TYR A 267 -1.65 19.98 -9.70
C TYR A 267 -1.47 20.79 -10.98
N MET A 268 -0.32 20.62 -11.64
CA MET A 268 0.03 21.35 -12.87
C MET A 268 -0.98 21.08 -13.99
N GLY A 269 -1.42 19.83 -14.12
CA GLY A 269 -2.38 19.41 -15.13
C GLY A 269 -3.82 19.24 -14.64
N LYS A 270 -4.20 19.88 -13.52
CA LYS A 270 -5.51 19.67 -12.88
C LYS A 270 -6.70 19.89 -13.80
N GLU A 271 -6.63 20.86 -14.71
CA GLU A 271 -7.71 21.19 -15.65
C GLU A 271 -7.89 20.09 -16.71
N PHE A 272 -6.80 19.42 -17.10
CA PHE A 272 -6.83 18.33 -18.07
C PHE A 272 -7.30 17.01 -17.46
N LEU A 273 -6.94 16.75 -16.21
CA LEU A 273 -7.30 15.51 -15.50
C LEU A 273 -8.73 15.52 -14.94
N LYS A 274 -9.27 16.70 -14.66
CA LYS A 274 -10.61 16.84 -14.08
C LYS A 274 -11.66 16.18 -14.99
N GLY A 275 -12.42 15.24 -14.43
CA GLY A 275 -13.48 14.52 -15.13
C GLY A 275 -13.04 13.40 -16.07
N LYS A 276 -11.73 13.15 -16.22
CA LYS A 276 -11.24 12.00 -17.03
C LYS A 276 -11.53 10.66 -16.40
N GLU A 277 -11.50 10.60 -15.07
CA GLU A 277 -11.75 9.39 -14.29
C GLU A 277 -12.74 9.67 -13.16
N LYS A 278 -13.70 8.77 -12.96
CA LYS A 278 -14.77 8.96 -11.96
C LYS A 278 -14.27 9.08 -10.54
N TYR A 279 -13.11 8.48 -10.23
CA TYR A 279 -12.52 8.49 -8.89
C TYR A 279 -11.39 9.51 -8.74
N TYR A 280 -11.23 10.44 -9.69
CA TYR A 280 -10.16 11.45 -9.72
C TYR A 280 -9.98 12.18 -8.37
N ASN A 281 -11.08 12.69 -7.80
CA ASN A 281 -11.06 13.42 -6.54
C ASN A 281 -10.44 12.60 -5.38
N ILE A 282 -10.93 11.36 -5.22
CA ILE A 282 -10.48 10.45 -4.17
C ILE A 282 -8.99 10.11 -4.35
N ILE A 283 -8.58 9.76 -5.56
CA ILE A 283 -7.19 9.38 -5.85
C ILE A 283 -6.23 10.55 -5.58
N VAL A 284 -6.57 11.78 -6.00
CA VAL A 284 -5.74 12.97 -5.71
C VAL A 284 -5.67 13.25 -4.22
N ASN A 285 -6.81 13.31 -3.53
CA ASN A 285 -6.82 13.66 -2.10
C ASN A 285 -6.07 12.62 -1.26
N PHE A 286 -6.23 11.32 -1.52
CA PHE A 286 -5.43 10.30 -0.84
C PHE A 286 -3.94 10.37 -1.23
N SER A 287 -3.60 10.71 -2.47
CA SER A 287 -2.19 10.89 -2.87
C SER A 287 -1.53 12.11 -2.20
N VAL A 288 -2.30 13.18 -1.94
CA VAL A 288 -1.84 14.33 -1.16
C VAL A 288 -1.61 13.92 0.31
N ILE A 289 -2.54 13.15 0.90
CA ILE A 289 -2.37 12.59 2.25
C ILE A 289 -1.13 11.67 2.30
N ASN A 290 -0.91 10.86 1.26
CA ASN A 290 0.29 10.03 1.11
C ASN A 290 1.58 10.86 1.18
N LEU A 291 1.64 11.96 0.42
CA LEU A 291 2.80 12.87 0.39
C LEU A 291 3.05 13.52 1.76
N ILE A 292 1.99 13.98 2.42
CA ILE A 292 2.09 14.55 3.77
C ILE A 292 2.59 13.49 4.76
N ALA A 293 2.03 12.29 4.72
CA ALA A 293 2.41 11.21 5.63
C ALA A 293 3.90 10.84 5.46
N ILE A 294 4.41 10.77 4.23
CA ILE A 294 5.83 10.48 4.03
C ILE A 294 6.74 11.66 4.39
N LEU A 295 6.28 12.89 4.18
CA LEU A 295 7.00 14.08 4.61
C LEU A 295 7.14 14.10 6.14
N LEU A 296 6.05 13.86 6.86
CA LEU A 296 6.07 13.71 8.33
C LEU A 296 6.94 12.51 8.75
N ALA A 297 6.96 11.44 7.95
CA ALA A 297 7.78 10.27 8.21
C ALA A 297 9.29 10.55 8.19
N THR A 298 9.75 11.59 7.49
CA THR A 298 11.17 12.03 7.54
C THR A 298 11.59 12.47 8.93
N LYS A 299 10.63 12.89 9.77
CA LYS A 299 10.86 13.28 11.15
C LYS A 299 10.55 12.14 12.12
N PHE A 300 9.45 11.39 11.88
CA PHE A 300 9.01 10.31 12.77
C PHE A 300 8.52 9.10 12.00
N TRP A 301 9.20 7.97 12.17
CA TRP A 301 8.94 6.73 11.44
C TRP A 301 7.49 6.22 11.55
N ILE A 302 6.75 6.59 12.61
CA ILE A 302 5.35 6.20 12.80
C ILE A 302 4.44 6.68 11.65
N TYR A 303 4.74 7.82 11.03
CA TYR A 303 3.96 8.30 9.89
C TYR A 303 4.20 7.47 8.61
N ALA A 304 5.32 6.72 8.53
CA ALA A 304 5.53 5.76 7.45
C ALA A 304 4.51 4.61 7.50
N ARG A 305 3.97 4.30 8.69
CA ARG A 305 2.88 3.33 8.87
C ARG A 305 1.58 3.88 8.27
N PHE A 306 1.25 5.15 8.52
CA PHE A 306 0.11 5.81 7.89
C PHE A 306 0.23 5.89 6.36
N ASN A 307 1.44 6.15 5.86
CA ASN A 307 1.72 6.19 4.42
C ASN A 307 1.32 4.89 3.69
N MET A 308 1.43 3.73 4.37
CA MET A 308 1.08 2.42 3.78
C MET A 308 -0.36 2.40 3.23
N TYR A 309 -1.30 3.07 3.88
CA TYR A 309 -2.69 3.14 3.41
C TYR A 309 -2.87 3.89 2.10
N PHE A 310 -2.04 4.88 1.85
CA PHE A 310 -2.27 5.89 0.82
C PHE A 310 -1.34 5.74 -0.39
N SER A 311 -0.21 5.04 -0.22
CA SER A 311 0.78 4.80 -1.27
C SER A 311 0.20 4.08 -2.50
N LEU A 312 -0.81 3.24 -2.31
CA LEU A 312 -1.52 2.56 -3.40
C LEU A 312 -2.27 3.52 -4.33
N TYR A 313 -2.78 4.62 -3.79
CA TYR A 313 -3.50 5.65 -4.55
C TYR A 313 -2.53 6.49 -5.38
N MET A 314 -1.34 6.75 -4.85
CA MET A 314 -0.25 7.46 -5.55
C MET A 314 0.12 6.75 -6.86
N VAL A 315 0.19 5.42 -6.85
CA VAL A 315 0.44 4.61 -8.05
C VAL A 315 -0.63 4.84 -9.12
N VAL A 316 -1.91 4.83 -8.73
CA VAL A 316 -3.02 5.09 -9.67
C VAL A 316 -2.93 6.50 -10.24
N LEU A 317 -2.65 7.49 -9.38
CA LEU A 317 -2.53 8.88 -9.80
C LEU A 317 -1.44 9.07 -10.85
N LEU A 318 -0.26 8.47 -10.64
CA LEU A 318 0.84 8.59 -11.58
C LEU A 318 0.50 7.97 -12.94
N VAL A 319 -0.16 6.81 -12.95
CA VAL A 319 -0.59 6.17 -14.20
C VAL A 319 -1.57 7.07 -14.96
N TRP A 320 -2.52 7.70 -14.26
CA TRP A 320 -3.44 8.65 -14.88
C TRP A 320 -2.75 9.92 -15.37
N CYS A 321 -1.76 10.43 -14.64
CA CYS A 321 -0.94 11.54 -15.11
C CYS A 321 -0.22 11.22 -16.42
N ILE A 322 0.40 10.03 -16.53
CA ILE A 322 1.07 9.60 -17.77
C ILE A 322 0.07 9.54 -18.93
N LYS A 323 -1.07 8.89 -18.71
CA LYS A 323 -2.07 8.62 -19.75
C LYS A 323 -2.78 9.87 -20.28
N TYR A 324 -3.04 10.85 -19.42
CA TYR A 324 -3.99 11.93 -19.74
C TYR A 324 -3.39 13.33 -19.84
N LEU A 325 -2.16 13.56 -19.35
CA LEU A 325 -1.53 14.89 -19.39
C LEU A 325 -0.80 15.19 -20.69
N PHE A 326 -0.42 14.15 -21.43
CA PHE A 326 0.48 14.27 -22.58
C PHE A 326 -0.23 13.80 -23.85
N ASP A 327 0.12 14.41 -24.97
CA ASP A 327 -0.23 13.91 -26.31
C ASP A 327 0.52 12.59 -26.60
N GLU A 328 0.06 11.84 -27.60
CA GLU A 328 0.49 10.45 -27.81
C GLU A 328 2.02 10.28 -27.96
N ARG A 329 2.71 11.24 -28.58
CA ARG A 329 4.18 11.20 -28.72
C ARG A 329 4.87 11.42 -27.38
N ASN A 330 4.45 12.42 -26.62
CA ASN A 330 5.05 12.73 -25.33
C ASN A 330 4.65 11.72 -24.25
N GLU A 331 3.46 11.12 -24.32
CA GLU A 331 3.04 10.01 -23.44
C GLU A 331 4.06 8.88 -23.48
N LYS A 332 4.48 8.43 -24.68
CA LYS A 332 5.47 7.36 -24.85
C LYS A 332 6.82 7.73 -24.23
N ILE A 333 7.26 8.98 -24.40
CA ILE A 333 8.52 9.47 -23.82
C ILE A 333 8.42 9.50 -22.29
N VAL A 334 7.35 10.09 -21.74
CA VAL A 334 7.13 10.19 -20.30
C VAL A 334 6.97 8.82 -19.66
N TYR A 335 6.32 7.88 -20.34
CA TYR A 335 6.23 6.48 -19.92
C TYR A 335 7.62 5.86 -19.73
N LEU A 336 8.49 5.97 -20.75
CA LEU A 336 9.86 5.44 -20.70
C LEU A 336 10.72 6.16 -19.66
N MET A 337 10.60 7.49 -19.53
CA MET A 337 11.27 8.27 -18.49
C MET A 337 10.84 7.81 -17.10
N CYS A 338 9.54 7.61 -16.89
CA CYS A 338 9.00 7.14 -15.62
C CYS A 338 9.55 5.74 -15.30
N MET A 339 9.58 4.82 -16.26
CA MET A 339 10.20 3.52 -16.10
C MET A 339 11.68 3.62 -15.71
N ALA A 340 12.47 4.46 -16.38
CA ALA A 340 13.88 4.64 -16.09
C ALA A 340 14.08 5.19 -14.66
N CYS A 341 13.41 6.30 -14.31
CA CYS A 341 13.53 6.94 -13.01
C CYS A 341 13.12 6.01 -11.85
N TYR A 342 12.01 5.30 -11.98
CA TYR A 342 11.55 4.37 -10.96
C TYR A 342 12.41 3.11 -10.88
N THR A 343 13.04 2.68 -11.98
CA THR A 343 14.03 1.58 -11.92
C THR A 343 15.28 2.00 -11.16
N VAL A 344 15.79 3.21 -11.41
CA VAL A 344 16.94 3.77 -10.67
C VAL A 344 16.59 3.95 -9.19
N TYR A 345 15.41 4.49 -8.88
CA TYR A 345 14.93 4.61 -7.51
C TYR A 345 14.77 3.25 -6.83
N TYR A 346 14.22 2.25 -7.54
CA TYR A 346 14.09 0.89 -7.03
C TYR A 346 15.44 0.25 -6.73
N PHE A 347 16.43 0.44 -7.61
CA PHE A 347 17.80 0.01 -7.37
C PHE A 347 18.38 0.69 -6.12
N TYR A 348 18.23 2.02 -6.00
CA TYR A 348 18.68 2.79 -4.84
C TYR A 348 18.06 2.26 -3.54
N GLU A 349 16.73 2.09 -3.51
CA GLU A 349 16.02 1.62 -2.31
C GLU A 349 16.45 0.22 -1.93
N MET A 350 16.55 -0.69 -2.90
CA MET A 350 16.85 -2.09 -2.61
C MET A 350 18.32 -2.31 -2.23
N TYR A 351 19.28 -1.69 -2.93
CA TYR A 351 20.71 -1.90 -2.70
C TYR A 351 21.30 -0.98 -1.64
N ILE A 352 20.98 0.31 -1.70
CA ILE A 352 21.65 1.34 -0.89
C ILE A 352 20.88 1.58 0.41
N SER A 353 19.57 1.78 0.32
CA SER A 353 18.72 2.12 1.47
C SER A 353 18.49 0.91 2.38
N LEU A 354 18.05 -0.22 1.82
CA LEU A 354 17.71 -1.44 2.56
C LEU A 354 18.88 -2.42 2.73
N GLY A 355 19.98 -2.22 2.00
CA GLY A 355 21.14 -3.11 2.06
C GLY A 355 20.86 -4.53 1.54
N TYR A 356 19.80 -4.74 0.76
CA TYR A 356 19.49 -6.04 0.14
C TYR A 356 20.41 -6.34 -1.05
N GLY A 357 21.73 -6.21 -0.87
CA GLY A 357 22.73 -6.40 -1.93
C GLY A 357 22.87 -7.84 -2.46
N ALA A 358 23.99 -8.11 -3.14
CA ALA A 358 24.26 -9.42 -3.76
C ALA A 358 24.18 -10.61 -2.77
N ASN A 359 24.51 -10.37 -1.50
CA ASN A 359 24.53 -11.39 -0.44
C ASN A 359 23.18 -11.58 0.28
N TYR A 360 22.13 -10.83 -0.10
CA TYR A 360 20.82 -10.99 0.51
C TYR A 360 20.06 -12.16 -0.12
N HIS A 361 19.97 -13.25 0.66
CA HIS A 361 19.23 -14.46 0.30
C HIS A 361 17.75 -14.30 0.63
N HIS A 362 16.99 -13.84 -0.37
CA HIS A 362 15.56 -14.12 -0.45
C HIS A 362 15.38 -15.52 -1.00
N PHE A 363 15.31 -16.53 -0.12
CA PHE A 363 15.11 -17.91 -0.56
C PHE A 363 13.66 -18.35 -0.42
N ILE A 364 13.28 -19.24 -1.34
CA ILE A 364 12.04 -20.00 -1.37
C ILE A 364 12.45 -21.44 -0.97
N GLN A 365 12.75 -21.73 0.30
CA GLN A 365 13.22 -23.09 0.66
C GLN A 365 12.07 -24.10 0.64
N SER A 366 10.83 -23.62 0.65
CA SER A 366 9.63 -24.47 0.63
C SER A 366 9.44 -25.29 -0.64
N ILE A 367 10.26 -25.09 -1.68
CA ILE A 367 10.16 -25.83 -2.96
C ILE A 367 11.30 -26.84 -3.15
N GLY A 368 12.18 -27.01 -2.17
CA GLY A 368 13.21 -28.06 -2.22
C GLY A 368 14.22 -27.92 -3.37
N ILE A 369 14.26 -26.76 -4.04
CA ILE A 369 15.32 -26.42 -4.97
C ILE A 369 16.49 -25.96 -4.11
N GLY A 370 17.29 -26.91 -3.66
CA GLY A 370 18.60 -26.62 -3.07
C GLY A 370 19.48 -25.93 -4.11
N LEU A 371 20.17 -24.88 -3.68
CA LEU A 371 21.39 -24.42 -4.35
C LEU A 371 22.56 -25.25 -3.82
#